data_AF-A0AAD7W140-F1
#
_entry.id   AF-A0AAD7W140-F1
#
_cell.length_a   1.000
_cell.length_b   1.000
_cell.length_c   1.000
_cell.angle_alpha   90.00
_cell.angle_beta   90.00
_cell.angle_gamma   90.00
#
_symmetry.space_group_name_H-M   'P 1'
#
loop_
_entity.id
_entity.type
_entity.pdbx_description
1 polymer ?
#
loop_
_entity_poly.entity_id
_entity_poly.type
_entity_poly.pdbx_seq_one_letter_code
_entity_poly.pdbx_strand_id
1 'polypeptide(L)'
;MCLNRAVAMGLTPDPCSPVVSRPVLRRGRSLQLSVDNVTVEGQMSGAHVRLELHSIETGIMTERRFIPVVPSNFVGHLQGLWFNGVPYLDRCQNGDLAHCELNAARASGASYIHYVFDLGDGPSLMKGNSERQLNDDQWHSVAVSRDAHNLHTLKIDSRTVTQHSSGARSLDLKGELYIGGVERSRYSSLPKLIASRDGFQGCLASVDLNGRLPDLTSNDLLREGLVERGCDGPSTTCVEDSCSNQGVCLQQWEGFSCDCTMTSYGGAHCRILAVVTVQ
;
A
#
# COMPACT_ATOMS: atom_id res chain seq x y z
N MET A 1 -6.55 21.26 16.98
CA MET A 1 -7.61 21.06 15.98
C MET A 1 -7.43 19.67 15.39
N CYS A 2 -8.21 18.68 15.82
CA CYS A 2 -8.09 17.31 15.32
C CYS A 2 -9.46 16.93 14.75
N LEU A 3 -9.51 16.70 13.44
CA LEU A 3 -10.69 16.30 12.70
C LEU A 3 -10.95 14.79 12.86
N ASN A 4 -12.24 14.48 13.01
CA ASN A 4 -13.00 13.28 12.66
C ASN A 4 -12.39 11.91 13.02
N ARG A 5 -12.85 11.34 14.15
CA ARG A 5 -12.63 9.94 14.57
C ARG A 5 -13.86 9.08 14.28
N ALA A 6 -13.66 7.89 13.68
CA ALA A 6 -14.71 6.90 13.50
C ALA A 6 -14.64 5.76 14.55
N VAL A 7 -15.70 5.65 15.34
CA VAL A 7 -16.49 4.46 15.75
C VAL A 7 -15.77 3.13 16.16
N ALA A 8 -15.77 2.78 17.46
CA ALA A 8 -15.77 1.40 17.99
C ALA A 8 -16.01 1.29 19.53
N MET A 9 -16.61 0.17 19.95
CA MET A 9 -17.32 -0.13 21.22
C MET A 9 -16.46 -0.37 22.49
N GLY A 10 -16.99 -0.05 23.69
CA GLY A 10 -16.77 -0.82 24.95
C GLY A 10 -16.33 -0.06 26.23
N LEU A 11 -16.81 -0.51 27.41
CA LEU A 11 -16.64 0.01 28.81
C LEU A 11 -15.34 -0.56 29.45
N THR A 12 -14.53 0.08 30.31
CA THR A 12 -14.71 0.70 31.66
C THR A 12 -13.72 1.88 31.86
N PRO A 13 -13.84 2.74 32.90
CA PRO A 13 -13.04 3.98 33.02
C PRO A 13 -11.64 3.74 33.58
N ASP A 14 -10.65 4.42 33.00
CA ASP A 14 -9.28 4.56 33.52
C ASP A 14 -9.09 6.06 33.88
N PRO A 15 -8.63 6.43 35.09
CA PRO A 15 -8.79 7.79 35.61
C PRO A 15 -7.70 8.79 35.16
N CYS A 16 -6.83 8.44 34.21
CA CYS A 16 -5.71 9.30 33.80
C CYS A 16 -5.56 9.46 32.28
N SER A 17 -6.62 9.81 31.55
CA SER A 17 -6.46 10.40 30.22
C SER A 17 -7.58 11.39 29.88
N PRO A 18 -7.25 12.57 29.33
CA PRO A 18 -8.21 13.62 29.05
C PRO A 18 -9.17 13.14 27.95
N VAL A 19 -10.43 12.95 28.33
CA VAL A 19 -11.64 12.86 27.49
C VAL A 19 -11.39 12.34 26.06
N VAL A 20 -11.09 11.04 25.93
CA VAL A 20 -11.37 10.35 24.67
C VAL A 20 -12.89 10.21 24.60
N SER A 21 -13.54 11.06 23.81
CA SER A 21 -14.92 10.81 23.39
C SER A 21 -14.96 9.38 22.86
N ARG A 22 -15.66 8.48 23.55
CA ARG A 22 -15.83 7.09 23.09
C ARG A 22 -16.91 7.13 22.02
N PRO A 23 -16.55 7.04 20.72
CA PRO A 23 -17.50 7.29 19.66
C PRO A 23 -18.55 6.18 19.56
N VAL A 24 -18.29 5.00 20.13
CA VAL A 24 -19.34 4.00 20.36
C VAL A 24 -19.21 3.41 21.75
N LEU A 25 -20.34 3.28 22.44
CA LEU A 25 -20.45 2.56 23.68
C LEU A 25 -21.57 1.53 23.58
N ARG A 26 -21.29 0.30 24.03
CA ARG A 26 -22.31 -0.74 24.20
C ARG A 26 -22.32 -1.20 25.64
N ARG A 27 -23.48 -1.11 26.30
CA ARG A 27 -23.72 -1.62 27.66
C ARG A 27 -24.93 -2.56 27.65
N GLY A 28 -24.66 -3.85 27.51
CA GLY A 28 -25.70 -4.86 27.36
C GLY A 28 -26.54 -4.57 26.10
N ARG A 29 -27.78 -4.12 26.30
CA ARG A 29 -28.72 -3.72 25.24
C ARG A 29 -28.67 -2.24 24.87
N SER A 30 -28.00 -1.42 25.68
CA SER A 30 -27.85 0.01 25.44
C SER A 30 -26.72 0.25 24.44
N LEU A 31 -26.99 1.05 23.42
CA LEU A 31 -26.03 1.51 22.43
C LEU A 31 -25.97 3.04 22.48
N GLN A 32 -24.76 3.57 22.41
CA GLN A 32 -24.51 5.00 22.27
C GLN A 32 -23.50 5.19 21.14
N LEU A 33 -23.78 6.12 20.25
CA LEU A 33 -22.93 6.49 19.12
C LEU A 33 -22.72 8.01 19.19
N SER A 34 -21.47 8.43 19.26
CA SER A 34 -21.07 9.83 19.23
C SER A 34 -20.20 10.10 18.00
N VAL A 35 -20.61 11.09 17.20
CA VAL A 35 -19.82 11.62 16.09
C VAL A 35 -19.61 13.10 16.38
N ASP A 36 -18.35 13.49 16.51
CA ASP A 36 -17.93 14.82 16.94
C ASP A 36 -18.60 15.22 18.28
N ASN A 37 -19.48 16.24 18.27
CA ASN A 37 -20.22 16.71 19.44
C ASN A 37 -21.68 16.21 19.47
N VAL A 38 -22.08 15.34 18.55
CA VAL A 38 -23.45 14.81 18.46
C VAL A 38 -23.47 13.39 18.99
N THR A 39 -24.40 13.09 19.89
CA THR A 39 -24.57 11.75 20.48
C THR A 39 -25.99 11.25 20.26
N VAL A 40 -26.10 9.99 19.84
CA VAL A 40 -27.36 9.27 19.64
C VAL A 40 -27.34 8.03 20.51
N GLU A 41 -28.45 7.77 21.20
CA GLU A 41 -28.65 6.60 22.04
C GLU A 41 -29.75 5.71 21.45
N GLY A 42 -29.59 4.40 21.62
CA GLY A 42 -30.53 3.40 21.13
C GLY A 42 -30.55 2.16 22.02
N GLN A 43 -31.63 1.39 21.90
CA GLN A 43 -31.80 0.15 22.66
C GLN A 43 -32.11 -1.01 21.72
N MET A 44 -31.32 -2.08 21.82
CA MET A 44 -31.48 -3.28 21.00
C MET A 44 -32.79 -3.99 21.33
N SER A 45 -33.50 -4.44 20.30
CA SER A 45 -34.63 -5.36 20.46
C SER A 45 -34.13 -6.79 20.72
N GLY A 46 -34.88 -7.54 21.53
CA GLY A 46 -34.49 -8.90 21.96
C GLY A 46 -33.67 -8.95 23.26
N ALA A 47 -33.41 -10.17 23.74
CA ALA A 47 -32.71 -10.44 25.01
C ALA A 47 -31.21 -10.75 24.84
N HIS A 48 -30.75 -10.96 23.60
CA HIS A 48 -29.36 -11.34 23.32
C HIS A 48 -28.42 -10.14 23.51
N VAL A 49 -27.38 -10.32 24.34
CA VAL A 49 -26.38 -9.27 24.64
C VAL A 49 -24.94 -9.69 24.38
N ARG A 50 -24.67 -10.98 24.19
CA ARG A 50 -23.33 -11.52 23.91
C ARG A 50 -22.99 -11.33 22.44
N LEU A 51 -21.76 -10.91 22.16
CA LEU A 51 -21.20 -10.81 20.81
C LEU A 51 -19.92 -11.65 20.78
N GLU A 52 -19.83 -12.55 19.81
CA GLU A 52 -18.63 -13.33 19.55
C GLU A 52 -18.00 -12.85 18.25
N LEU A 53 -16.70 -12.59 18.29
CA LEU A 53 -15.93 -12.02 17.19
C LEU A 53 -14.55 -12.69 17.15
N HIS A 54 -14.17 -13.13 15.95
CA HIS A 54 -12.89 -13.81 15.69
C HIS A 54 -11.84 -12.84 15.12
N SER A 55 -12.30 -11.82 14.39
CA SER A 55 -11.50 -10.81 13.71
C SER A 55 -12.09 -9.43 13.92
N ILE A 56 -11.23 -8.41 13.86
CA ILE A 56 -11.62 -7.00 13.73
C ILE A 56 -11.17 -6.58 12.34
N GLU A 57 -12.13 -6.34 11.45
CA GLU A 57 -11.87 -6.07 10.04
C GLU A 57 -12.14 -4.61 9.72
N THR A 58 -11.25 -4.01 8.93
CA THR A 58 -11.39 -2.64 8.43
C THR A 58 -11.09 -2.59 6.95
N GLY A 59 -11.70 -1.65 6.22
CA GLY A 59 -11.56 -1.62 4.76
C GLY A 59 -12.51 -2.62 4.10
N ILE A 60 -12.27 -3.91 4.32
CA ILE A 60 -12.92 -5.02 3.61
C ILE A 60 -13.41 -6.04 4.63
N MET A 61 -14.69 -6.41 4.55
CA MET A 61 -15.23 -7.52 5.35
C MET A 61 -14.88 -8.84 4.65
N THR A 62 -14.03 -9.66 5.27
CA THR A 62 -13.52 -10.93 4.74
C THR A 62 -14.34 -12.12 5.25
N GLU A 63 -14.89 -12.05 6.46
CA GLU A 63 -15.79 -13.07 7.00
C GLU A 63 -17.23 -12.88 6.48
N ARG A 64 -17.64 -13.72 5.51
CA ARG A 64 -18.92 -13.58 4.78
C ARG A 64 -19.86 -14.77 4.90
N ARG A 65 -19.50 -15.79 5.70
CA ARG A 65 -20.20 -17.10 5.72
C ARG A 65 -21.70 -17.03 6.04
N PHE A 66 -22.16 -15.96 6.69
CA PHE A 66 -23.54 -15.85 7.19
C PHE A 66 -24.27 -14.56 6.79
N ILE A 67 -23.72 -13.75 5.87
CA ILE A 67 -24.28 -12.44 5.51
C ILE A 67 -24.60 -12.39 4.01
N PRO A 68 -25.89 -12.20 3.62
CA PRO A 68 -26.30 -12.20 2.21
C PRO A 68 -25.95 -10.90 1.48
N VAL A 69 -25.74 -9.79 2.19
CA VAL A 69 -25.40 -8.47 1.64
C VAL A 69 -24.29 -7.86 2.47
N VAL A 70 -23.12 -7.70 1.88
CA VAL A 70 -21.93 -7.13 2.53
C VAL A 70 -21.91 -5.61 2.32
N PRO A 71 -21.56 -4.80 3.34
CA PRO A 71 -21.34 -3.36 3.15
C PRO A 71 -20.27 -3.08 2.09
N SER A 72 -20.41 -1.97 1.38
CA SER A 72 -19.36 -1.49 0.46
C SER A 72 -18.03 -1.32 1.19
N ASN A 73 -16.93 -1.68 0.53
CA ASN A 73 -15.59 -1.50 1.10
C ASN A 73 -15.34 -0.02 1.44
N PHE A 74 -14.64 0.21 2.55
CA PHE A 74 -14.27 1.55 2.99
C PHE A 74 -13.14 2.11 2.13
N VAL A 75 -13.38 3.27 1.52
CA VAL A 75 -12.39 4.03 0.75
C VAL A 75 -12.09 5.31 1.51
N GLY A 76 -10.93 5.37 2.15
CA GLY A 76 -10.55 6.49 2.99
C GLY A 76 -9.30 6.20 3.82
N HIS A 77 -8.92 7.17 4.66
CA HIS A 77 -7.81 7.01 5.59
C HIS A 77 -8.36 6.74 7.00
N LEU A 78 -8.06 5.57 7.56
CA LEU A 78 -8.43 5.21 8.93
C LEU A 78 -7.30 5.62 9.88
N GLN A 79 -7.62 6.31 10.98
CA GLN A 79 -6.68 6.63 12.06
C GLN A 79 -7.31 6.34 13.41
N GLY A 80 -6.49 5.94 14.38
CA GLY A 80 -6.92 5.76 15.75
C GLY A 80 -8.03 4.71 15.91
N LEU A 81 -7.82 3.52 15.35
CA LEU A 81 -8.69 2.37 15.59
C LEU A 81 -8.38 1.82 16.99
N TRP A 82 -9.31 2.03 17.92
CA TRP A 82 -9.24 1.50 19.27
C TRP A 82 -10.36 0.49 19.48
N PHE A 83 -10.03 -0.68 19.99
CA PHE A 83 -11.02 -1.67 20.40
C PHE A 83 -10.63 -2.24 21.76
N ASN A 84 -11.53 -2.13 22.74
CA ASN A 84 -11.29 -2.55 24.13
C ASN A 84 -9.94 -2.04 24.71
N GLY A 85 -9.59 -0.79 24.44
CA GLY A 85 -8.36 -0.16 24.94
C GLY A 85 -7.09 -0.53 24.16
N VAL A 86 -7.19 -1.31 23.09
CA VAL A 86 -6.06 -1.67 22.24
C VAL A 86 -6.02 -0.76 21.00
N PRO A 87 -4.91 -0.04 20.72
CA PRO A 87 -4.73 0.74 19.50
C PRO A 87 -4.26 -0.16 18.35
N TYR A 88 -5.19 -0.73 17.60
CA TYR A 88 -4.88 -1.77 16.60
C TYR A 88 -4.05 -1.26 15.42
N LEU A 89 -4.31 -0.04 14.92
CA LEU A 89 -3.53 0.53 13.82
C LEU A 89 -2.08 0.82 14.23
N ASP A 90 -1.87 1.42 15.41
CA ASP A 90 -0.53 1.79 15.88
C ASP A 90 0.30 0.54 16.20
N ARG A 91 -0.31 -0.44 16.88
CA ARG A 91 0.35 -1.73 17.18
C ARG A 91 0.63 -2.55 15.92
N CYS A 92 -0.21 -2.45 14.91
CA CYS A 92 0.02 -3.08 13.62
C CYS A 92 1.23 -2.46 12.91
N GLN A 93 1.30 -1.12 12.86
CA GLN A 93 2.43 -0.40 12.26
C GLN A 93 3.76 -0.69 12.98
N ASN A 94 3.72 -0.88 14.30
CA ASN A 94 4.90 -1.18 15.12
C ASN A 94 5.27 -2.67 15.16
N GLY A 95 4.50 -3.56 14.54
CA GLY A 95 4.77 -5.01 14.55
C GLY A 95 4.42 -5.72 15.87
N ASP A 96 3.68 -5.06 16.78
CA ASP A 96 3.28 -5.61 18.08
C ASP A 96 2.09 -6.59 18.00
N LEU A 97 1.55 -6.80 16.81
CA LEU A 97 0.46 -7.73 16.52
C LEU A 97 0.96 -8.81 15.56
N ALA A 98 0.82 -10.07 15.96
CA ALA A 98 1.24 -11.21 15.15
C ALA A 98 0.47 -11.33 13.81
N HIS A 99 -0.71 -10.70 13.69
CA HIS A 99 -1.57 -10.75 12.51
C HIS A 99 -2.13 -9.36 12.19
N CYS A 100 -1.57 -8.70 11.16
CA CYS A 100 -2.12 -7.48 10.58
C CYS A 100 -1.82 -7.42 9.07
N GLU A 101 -2.82 -7.05 8.26
CA GLU A 101 -2.72 -6.92 6.81
C GLU A 101 -3.04 -5.47 6.39
N LEU A 102 -2.12 -4.79 5.71
CA LEU A 102 -2.26 -3.41 5.21
C LEU A 102 -1.88 -3.33 3.73
N ASN A 103 -2.49 -2.39 3.02
CA ASN A 103 -2.31 -2.20 1.57
C ASN A 103 -1.08 -1.35 1.29
N ALA A 104 -0.08 -1.89 0.58
CA ALA A 104 1.14 -1.17 0.27
C ALA A 104 1.93 -1.77 -0.91
N ALA A 105 2.87 -1.00 -1.47
CA ALA A 105 3.88 -1.47 -2.42
C ALA A 105 5.29 -1.10 -1.93
N ARG A 106 6.27 -1.98 -2.17
CA ARG A 106 7.71 -1.79 -1.89
C ARG A 106 8.47 -1.93 -3.20
N ALA A 107 9.14 -0.88 -3.68
CA ALA A 107 9.73 -0.87 -5.02
C ALA A 107 11.27 -0.87 -5.00
N SER A 108 11.92 -1.62 -5.89
CA SER A 108 13.33 -1.44 -6.23
C SER A 108 13.45 -1.06 -7.72
N GLY A 109 13.33 0.23 -8.04
CA GLY A 109 13.64 0.71 -9.40
C GLY A 109 12.92 1.97 -9.88
N ALA A 110 11.72 2.26 -9.37
CA ALA A 110 11.03 3.52 -9.65
C ALA A 110 11.18 4.47 -8.45
N SER A 111 11.92 5.55 -8.62
CA SER A 111 12.03 6.60 -7.60
C SER A 111 10.74 7.40 -7.44
N TYR A 112 9.92 7.48 -8.49
CA TYR A 112 8.63 8.18 -8.48
C TYR A 112 7.57 7.38 -9.24
N ILE A 113 6.31 7.46 -8.77
CA ILE A 113 5.17 6.85 -9.44
C ILE A 113 4.69 7.75 -10.58
N HIS A 114 4.46 7.15 -11.74
CA HIS A 114 3.85 7.78 -12.91
C HIS A 114 2.54 7.09 -13.25
N TYR A 115 1.47 7.86 -13.40
CA TYR A 115 0.19 7.39 -13.91
C TYR A 115 0.03 7.91 -15.35
N VAL A 116 0.07 6.99 -16.31
CA VAL A 116 -0.06 7.29 -17.75
C VAL A 116 -1.37 6.70 -18.26
N PHE A 117 -2.13 7.51 -18.99
CA PHE A 117 -3.41 7.10 -19.57
C PHE A 117 -3.66 7.80 -20.91
N ASP A 118 -4.50 7.23 -21.76
CA ASP A 118 -5.00 7.86 -22.98
C ASP A 118 -6.50 7.55 -23.09
N LEU A 119 -7.33 8.61 -23.15
CA LEU A 119 -8.79 8.51 -23.21
C LEU A 119 -9.32 8.97 -24.58
N GLY A 120 -8.46 8.98 -25.60
CA GLY A 120 -8.80 9.38 -26.98
C GLY A 120 -8.50 10.85 -27.29
N ASP A 121 -8.05 11.65 -26.31
CA ASP A 121 -7.50 13.00 -26.50
C ASP A 121 -5.96 13.02 -26.53
N GLY A 122 -5.35 11.83 -26.54
CA GLY A 122 -3.90 11.64 -26.57
C GLY A 122 -3.34 11.25 -25.20
N PRO A 123 -2.09 10.78 -25.16
CA PRO A 123 -1.50 10.23 -23.95
C PRO A 123 -1.19 11.36 -22.95
N SER A 124 -1.60 11.15 -21.72
CA SER A 124 -1.42 12.03 -20.58
C SER A 124 -0.57 11.36 -19.51
N LEU A 125 0.22 12.15 -18.78
CA LEU A 125 1.10 11.70 -17.70
C LEU A 125 0.86 12.55 -16.46
N MET A 126 0.45 11.90 -15.37
CA MET A 126 0.46 12.44 -14.02
C MET A 126 1.68 11.92 -13.27
N LYS A 127 2.47 12.84 -12.71
CA LYS A 127 3.56 12.50 -11.80
C LYS A 127 3.07 12.51 -10.37
N GLY A 128 3.44 11.49 -9.61
CA GLY A 128 3.23 11.42 -8.18
C GLY A 128 3.88 12.58 -7.44
N ASN A 129 3.24 13.04 -6.37
CA ASN A 129 3.83 14.01 -5.45
C ASN A 129 4.38 13.26 -4.23
N SER A 130 5.69 13.03 -4.20
CA SER A 130 6.42 12.51 -3.05
C SER A 130 7.64 13.40 -2.76
N GLU A 131 7.97 13.60 -1.49
CA GLU A 131 9.17 14.38 -1.11
C GLU A 131 10.46 13.59 -1.35
N ARG A 132 10.36 12.28 -1.20
CA ARG A 132 11.47 11.34 -1.30
C ARG A 132 11.22 10.36 -2.43
N GLN A 133 12.29 9.68 -2.80
CA GLN A 133 12.20 8.57 -3.71
C GLN A 133 11.49 7.40 -3.01
N LEU A 134 10.64 6.67 -3.75
CA LEU A 134 9.77 5.62 -3.23
C LEU A 134 10.41 4.22 -3.29
N ASN A 135 11.67 4.15 -3.69
CA ASN A 135 12.51 2.96 -3.69
C ASN A 135 13.42 2.92 -2.46
N ASP A 136 12.85 3.23 -1.30
CA ASP A 136 13.53 3.33 0.00
C ASP A 136 13.32 2.08 0.88
N ASP A 137 12.87 0.98 0.26
CA ASP A 137 12.62 -0.29 0.92
C ASP A 137 11.49 -0.22 1.97
N GLN A 138 10.66 0.83 1.92
CA GLN A 138 9.46 0.98 2.74
C GLN A 138 8.17 0.73 1.94
N TRP A 139 7.10 0.53 2.69
CA TRP A 139 5.76 0.37 2.17
C TRP A 139 5.14 1.73 1.86
N HIS A 140 4.68 1.91 0.61
CA HIS A 140 3.96 3.10 0.16
C HIS A 140 2.54 2.78 -0.28
N SER A 141 1.59 3.64 0.08
CA SER A 141 0.19 3.53 -0.35
C SER A 141 -0.02 4.29 -1.65
N VAL A 142 -0.44 3.60 -2.71
CA VAL A 142 -0.76 4.22 -4.00
C VAL A 142 -2.22 3.99 -4.34
N ALA A 143 -2.94 5.08 -4.62
CA ALA A 143 -4.32 5.02 -5.10
C ALA A 143 -4.49 5.88 -6.35
N VAL A 144 -5.12 5.29 -7.36
CA VAL A 144 -5.49 5.97 -8.60
C VAL A 144 -7.00 5.87 -8.75
N SER A 145 -7.67 7.01 -8.94
CA SER A 145 -9.11 7.04 -9.17
C SER A 145 -9.46 8.08 -10.21
N ARG A 146 -10.58 7.86 -10.91
CA ARG A 146 -11.18 8.82 -11.82
C ARG A 146 -12.66 8.91 -11.52
N ASP A 147 -13.17 10.12 -11.31
CA ASP A 147 -14.58 10.33 -11.05
C ASP A 147 -15.42 10.47 -12.33
N ALA A 148 -16.73 10.64 -12.18
CA ALA A 148 -17.68 10.81 -13.29
C ALA A 148 -17.49 12.14 -14.06
N HIS A 149 -16.72 13.08 -13.49
CA HIS A 149 -16.39 14.38 -14.09
C HIS A 149 -15.01 14.38 -14.75
N ASN A 150 -14.41 13.21 -14.97
CA ASN A 150 -13.06 13.07 -15.54
C ASN A 150 -11.95 13.75 -14.71
N LEU A 151 -12.16 13.90 -13.41
CA LEU A 151 -11.10 14.29 -12.48
C LEU A 151 -10.33 13.04 -12.08
N HIS A 152 -9.08 12.96 -12.56
CA HIS A 152 -8.13 11.94 -12.14
C HIS A 152 -7.46 12.36 -10.84
N THR A 153 -7.30 11.42 -9.93
CA THR A 153 -6.64 11.60 -8.64
C THR A 153 -5.57 10.53 -8.50
N LEU A 154 -4.32 10.96 -8.32
CA LEU A 154 -3.20 10.11 -7.94
C LEU A 154 -2.81 10.47 -6.50
N LYS A 155 -2.99 9.52 -5.59
CA LYS A 155 -2.62 9.67 -4.19
C LYS A 155 -1.46 8.74 -3.87
N ILE A 156 -0.41 9.31 -3.28
CA ILE A 156 0.76 8.59 -2.79
C ILE A 156 0.91 8.96 -1.32
N ASP A 157 0.77 7.96 -0.47
CA ASP A 157 0.70 8.11 0.98
C ASP A 157 -0.35 9.15 1.39
N SER A 158 0.08 10.28 1.94
CA SER A 158 -0.79 11.40 2.33
C SER A 158 -0.96 12.47 1.25
N ARG A 159 -0.18 12.41 0.16
CA ARG A 159 -0.10 13.44 -0.87
C ARG A 159 -1.00 13.11 -2.05
N THR A 160 -1.69 14.12 -2.54
CA THR A 160 -2.66 13.96 -3.63
C THR A 160 -2.34 14.93 -4.76
N VAL A 161 -2.41 14.42 -5.99
CA VAL A 161 -2.31 15.19 -7.24
C VAL A 161 -3.57 14.93 -8.05
N THR A 162 -4.17 16.00 -8.58
CA THR A 162 -5.37 15.90 -9.40
C THR A 162 -5.14 16.48 -10.79
N GLN A 163 -5.71 15.85 -11.81
CA GLN A 163 -5.68 16.36 -13.18
C GLN A 163 -7.02 16.13 -13.85
N HIS A 164 -7.56 17.15 -14.50
CA HIS A 164 -8.79 17.03 -15.28
C HIS A 164 -8.44 16.64 -16.73
N SER A 165 -9.17 15.69 -17.31
CA SER A 165 -8.99 15.29 -18.72
C SER A 165 -10.24 15.56 -19.56
N SER A 166 -10.04 15.98 -20.81
CA SER A 166 -11.10 16.21 -21.79
C SER A 166 -11.59 14.95 -22.50
N GLY A 167 -10.86 13.85 -22.40
CA GLY A 167 -11.14 12.60 -23.09
C GLY A 167 -12.44 11.89 -22.68
N ALA A 168 -12.66 10.71 -23.27
CA ALA A 168 -13.89 9.96 -23.14
C ALA A 168 -14.22 9.62 -21.67
N ARG A 169 -15.50 9.75 -21.31
CA ARG A 169 -15.99 9.43 -19.96
C ARG A 169 -15.94 7.94 -19.63
N SER A 170 -16.00 7.09 -20.66
CA SER A 170 -15.94 5.64 -20.53
C SER A 170 -14.65 5.13 -21.17
N LEU A 171 -13.92 4.31 -20.42
CA LEU A 171 -12.76 3.59 -20.91
C LEU A 171 -13.11 2.11 -20.93
N ASP A 172 -13.27 1.57 -22.14
CA ASP A 172 -13.40 0.12 -22.35
C ASP A 172 -12.01 -0.43 -22.61
N LEU A 173 -11.37 -0.91 -21.54
CA LEU A 173 -10.05 -1.55 -21.65
C LEU A 173 -10.21 -2.85 -22.44
N LYS A 174 -9.58 -2.93 -23.61
CA LYS A 174 -9.47 -4.15 -24.40
C LYS A 174 -8.14 -4.84 -24.12
N GLY A 175 -8.20 -6.14 -23.84
CA GLY A 175 -7.04 -6.99 -23.63
C GLY A 175 -6.85 -7.43 -22.18
N GLU A 176 -5.69 -8.03 -21.92
CA GLU A 176 -5.31 -8.55 -20.62
C GLU A 176 -4.76 -7.45 -19.69
N LEU A 177 -4.99 -7.61 -18.39
CA LEU A 177 -4.37 -6.78 -17.37
C LEU A 177 -3.05 -7.41 -16.94
N TYR A 178 -1.97 -6.65 -17.03
CA TYR A 178 -0.64 -7.05 -16.60
C TYR A 178 -0.27 -6.35 -15.30
N ILE A 179 0.25 -7.11 -14.33
CA ILE A 179 0.71 -6.61 -13.04
C ILE A 179 2.17 -7.06 -12.88
N GLY A 180 3.02 -6.18 -12.37
CA GLY A 180 4.45 -6.48 -12.19
C GLY A 180 5.29 -6.32 -13.46
N GLY A 181 4.72 -6.42 -14.66
CA GLY A 181 5.47 -6.19 -15.90
C GLY A 181 4.76 -6.77 -17.11
N VAL A 182 5.40 -6.64 -18.27
CA VAL A 182 4.95 -7.27 -19.53
C VAL A 182 6.06 -8.14 -20.09
N GLU A 183 5.75 -8.98 -21.07
CA GLU A 183 6.76 -9.76 -21.79
C GLU A 183 7.87 -8.86 -22.36
N ARG A 184 9.12 -9.34 -22.34
CA ARG A 184 10.32 -8.58 -22.76
C ARG A 184 10.18 -7.94 -24.14
N SER A 185 9.54 -8.64 -25.09
CA SER A 185 9.29 -8.19 -26.46
C SER A 185 8.36 -6.97 -26.55
N ARG A 186 7.49 -6.75 -25.54
CA ARG A 186 6.52 -5.65 -25.54
C ARG A 186 7.09 -4.31 -25.11
N TYR A 187 8.21 -4.29 -24.36
CA TYR A 187 8.82 -3.03 -23.90
C TYR A 187 9.25 -2.11 -25.04
N SER A 188 9.68 -2.66 -26.18
CA SER A 188 10.04 -1.87 -27.37
C SER A 188 8.85 -1.20 -28.06
N SER A 189 7.62 -1.66 -27.77
CA SER A 189 6.38 -1.16 -28.39
C SER A 189 5.48 -0.38 -27.43
N LEU A 190 5.93 -0.10 -26.21
CA LEU A 190 5.14 0.68 -25.26
C LEU A 190 4.94 2.13 -25.74
N PRO A 191 3.82 2.78 -25.37
CA PRO A 191 3.61 4.20 -25.62
C PRO A 191 4.80 5.05 -25.14
N LYS A 192 5.15 6.09 -25.91
CA LYS A 192 6.36 6.91 -25.68
C LYS A 192 6.47 7.54 -24.28
N LEU A 193 5.33 7.82 -23.63
CA LEU A 193 5.30 8.40 -22.27
C LEU A 193 5.65 7.36 -21.18
N ILE A 194 5.63 6.07 -21.51
CA ILE A 194 6.03 5.00 -20.59
C ILE A 194 7.54 4.79 -20.72
N ALA A 195 8.26 5.24 -19.71
CA ALA A 195 9.73 5.14 -19.66
C ALA A 195 10.24 3.74 -19.32
N SER A 196 9.37 2.86 -18.78
CA SER A 196 9.76 1.52 -18.32
C SER A 196 10.39 0.70 -19.44
N ARG A 197 11.48 -0.01 -19.10
CA ARG A 197 12.19 -0.95 -19.99
C ARG A 197 12.31 -2.36 -19.42
N ASP A 198 11.96 -2.52 -18.15
CA ASP A 198 11.90 -3.78 -17.42
C ASP A 198 10.66 -3.79 -16.50
N GLY A 199 10.40 -4.94 -15.88
CA GLY A 199 9.31 -5.14 -14.94
C GLY A 199 9.56 -4.47 -13.58
N PHE A 200 8.49 -4.32 -12.82
CA PHE A 200 8.56 -4.03 -11.40
C PHE A 200 9.17 -5.23 -10.66
N GLN A 201 10.11 -4.91 -9.78
CA GLN A 201 10.70 -5.85 -8.85
C GLN A 201 10.48 -5.29 -7.45
N GLY A 202 9.88 -6.11 -6.58
CA GLY A 202 9.41 -5.65 -5.28
C GLY A 202 8.20 -6.40 -4.77
N CYS A 203 7.54 -5.84 -3.78
CA CYS A 203 6.31 -6.38 -3.21
C CYS A 203 5.09 -5.55 -3.58
N LEU A 204 3.99 -6.24 -3.84
CA LEU A 204 2.66 -5.66 -3.98
C LEU A 204 1.75 -6.31 -2.95
N ALA A 205 1.01 -5.51 -2.19
CA ALA A 205 0.00 -5.96 -1.26
C ALA A 205 -1.33 -5.27 -1.53
N SER A 206 -2.40 -6.01 -1.26
CA SER A 206 -3.78 -5.51 -1.30
C SER A 206 -4.17 -4.75 -2.56
N VAL A 207 -3.89 -5.39 -3.69
CA VAL A 207 -4.28 -4.88 -5.00
C VAL A 207 -5.80 -4.88 -5.11
N ASP A 208 -6.37 -3.69 -5.34
CA ASP A 208 -7.79 -3.48 -5.61
C ASP A 208 -7.97 -2.94 -7.02
N LEU A 209 -8.71 -3.69 -7.84
CA LEU A 209 -9.04 -3.36 -9.22
C LEU A 209 -10.52 -3.04 -9.32
N ASN A 210 -10.89 -1.80 -8.98
CA ASN A 210 -12.27 -1.32 -9.02
C ASN A 210 -13.27 -2.19 -8.23
N GLY A 211 -12.88 -2.61 -7.02
CA GLY A 211 -13.65 -3.47 -6.13
C GLY A 211 -13.37 -4.96 -6.28
N ARG A 212 -12.52 -5.37 -7.24
CA ARG A 212 -12.08 -6.75 -7.43
C ARG A 212 -10.70 -6.95 -6.81
N LEU A 213 -10.58 -7.96 -5.95
CA LEU A 213 -9.35 -8.33 -5.26
C LEU A 213 -8.78 -9.62 -5.88
N PRO A 214 -7.84 -9.55 -6.85
CA PRO A 214 -7.24 -10.74 -7.42
C PRO A 214 -6.25 -11.41 -6.47
N ASP A 215 -6.25 -12.75 -6.39
CA ASP A 215 -5.12 -13.50 -5.82
C ASP A 215 -4.00 -13.58 -6.87
N LEU A 216 -3.01 -12.70 -6.74
CA LEU A 216 -1.85 -12.64 -7.65
C LEU A 216 -0.96 -13.89 -7.58
N THR A 217 -1.17 -14.74 -6.57
CA THR A 217 -0.46 -16.01 -6.37
C THR A 217 -1.31 -17.24 -6.73
N SER A 218 -2.47 -17.04 -7.36
CA SER A 218 -3.28 -18.13 -7.92
C SER A 218 -2.67 -18.71 -9.20
N ASN A 219 -2.61 -20.04 -9.28
CA ASN A 219 -2.04 -20.77 -10.42
C ASN A 219 -2.82 -20.60 -11.74
N ASP A 220 -4.01 -19.99 -11.68
CA ASP A 220 -4.84 -19.71 -12.86
C ASP A 220 -4.35 -18.48 -13.67
N LEU A 221 -3.37 -17.74 -13.15
CA LEU A 221 -2.78 -16.58 -13.82
C LEU A 221 -1.61 -17.00 -14.70
N LEU A 222 -1.50 -16.42 -15.90
CA LEU A 222 -0.30 -16.52 -16.72
C LEU A 222 0.83 -15.77 -16.01
N ARG A 223 1.93 -16.46 -15.70
CA ARG A 223 3.11 -15.88 -15.03
C ARG A 223 4.36 -16.09 -15.85
N GLU A 224 5.12 -15.01 -16.00
CA GLU A 224 6.51 -15.05 -16.43
C GLU A 224 7.37 -14.46 -15.31
N GLY A 225 8.31 -15.25 -14.79
CA GLY A 225 9.16 -14.86 -13.66
C GLY A 225 8.71 -15.44 -12.31
N LEU A 226 9.46 -15.08 -11.26
CA LEU A 226 9.26 -15.56 -9.90
C LEU A 226 8.22 -14.68 -9.18
N VAL A 227 7.12 -15.29 -8.76
CA VAL A 227 6.09 -14.65 -7.92
C VAL A 227 5.85 -15.54 -6.71
N GLU A 228 6.22 -15.05 -5.54
CA GLU A 228 6.12 -15.77 -4.28
C GLU A 228 5.11 -15.12 -3.34
N ARG A 229 4.54 -15.91 -2.43
CA ARG A 229 3.73 -15.38 -1.33
C ARG A 229 4.67 -14.82 -0.26
N GLY A 230 4.28 -13.69 0.31
CA GLY A 230 5.07 -13.02 1.34
C GLY A 230 5.98 -11.93 0.76
N CYS A 231 6.66 -11.24 1.66
CA CYS A 231 7.54 -10.13 1.33
C CYS A 231 8.68 -10.08 2.34
N ASP A 232 9.59 -11.05 2.24
CA ASP A 232 10.76 -11.12 3.13
C ASP A 232 11.89 -10.16 2.71
N GLY A 233 11.68 -9.45 1.59
CA GLY A 233 12.65 -8.50 1.06
C GLY A 233 13.85 -9.17 0.39
N PRO A 234 14.90 -8.40 0.08
CA PRO A 234 16.12 -8.95 -0.48
C PRO A 234 16.77 -9.94 0.50
N SER A 235 17.19 -11.09 -0.03
CA SER A 235 17.82 -12.17 0.74
C SER A 235 19.09 -11.73 1.49
N THR A 236 19.73 -10.64 1.04
CA THR A 236 20.87 -10.01 1.69
C THR A 236 20.73 -8.48 1.67
N THR A 237 20.90 -7.85 2.83
CA THR A 237 20.84 -6.39 2.97
C THR A 237 22.24 -5.78 3.07
N CYS A 238 22.36 -4.51 2.71
CA CYS A 238 23.58 -3.74 2.96
C CYS A 238 23.84 -3.64 4.47
N VAL A 239 25.01 -4.12 4.90
CA VAL A 239 25.57 -3.96 6.25
C VAL A 239 26.93 -3.26 6.14
N GLU A 240 27.48 -2.79 7.27
CA GLU A 240 28.72 -1.99 7.28
C GLU A 240 29.88 -2.65 6.53
N ASP A 241 30.01 -3.99 6.58
CA ASP A 241 31.09 -4.75 5.93
C ASP A 241 30.72 -5.35 4.55
N SER A 242 29.54 -5.01 3.99
CA SER A 242 29.10 -5.49 2.68
C SER A 242 30.08 -5.14 1.55
N CYS A 243 30.69 -3.96 1.63
CA CYS A 243 31.66 -3.45 0.68
C CYS A 243 32.97 -3.07 1.39
N SER A 244 34.09 -3.54 0.86
CA SER A 244 35.41 -3.23 1.43
C SER A 244 35.99 -1.92 0.88
N ASN A 245 37.04 -1.41 1.52
CA ASN A 245 37.80 -0.26 1.03
C ASN A 245 36.95 1.00 0.75
N GLN A 246 35.93 1.24 1.57
CA GLN A 246 35.01 2.38 1.45
C GLN A 246 34.17 2.38 0.16
N GLY A 247 33.98 1.22 -0.48
CA GLY A 247 33.01 1.07 -1.56
C GLY A 247 31.58 1.36 -1.07
N VAL A 248 30.74 1.93 -1.93
CA VAL A 248 29.35 2.26 -1.58
C VAL A 248 28.48 1.04 -1.78
N CYS A 249 27.81 0.57 -0.72
CA CYS A 249 26.83 -0.51 -0.84
C CYS A 249 25.53 0.01 -1.45
N LEU A 250 25.11 -0.62 -2.54
CA LEU A 250 23.87 -0.35 -3.24
C LEU A 250 22.92 -1.53 -3.04
N GLN A 251 21.84 -1.30 -2.31
CA GLN A 251 20.80 -2.31 -2.10
C GLN A 251 20.12 -2.62 -3.43
N GLN A 252 19.94 -3.92 -3.70
CA GLN A 252 19.17 -4.46 -4.82
C GLN A 252 18.12 -5.43 -4.28
N TRP A 253 17.26 -5.95 -5.17
CA TRP A 253 16.26 -6.95 -4.77
C TRP A 253 16.84 -8.36 -4.61
N GLU A 254 17.75 -8.75 -5.50
CA GLU A 254 18.43 -10.06 -5.43
C GLU A 254 19.67 -10.03 -4.49
N GLY A 255 19.78 -9.02 -3.63
CA GLY A 255 20.90 -8.82 -2.71
C GLY A 255 21.47 -7.41 -2.76
N PHE A 256 22.79 -7.25 -2.81
CA PHE A 256 23.43 -5.93 -2.93
C PHE A 256 24.60 -5.96 -3.93
N SER A 257 25.00 -4.78 -4.38
CA SER A 257 26.22 -4.57 -5.16
C SER A 257 27.11 -3.50 -4.54
N CYS A 258 28.39 -3.50 -4.85
CA CYS A 258 29.31 -2.46 -4.41
C CYS A 258 29.73 -1.55 -5.58
N ASP A 259 29.53 -0.25 -5.42
CA ASP A 259 30.15 0.75 -6.29
C ASP A 259 31.58 1.01 -5.80
N CYS A 260 32.54 0.53 -6.58
CA CYS A 260 33.96 0.68 -6.30
C CYS A 260 34.62 1.84 -7.08
N THR A 261 33.86 2.64 -7.85
CA THR A 261 34.41 3.65 -8.77
C THR A 261 35.24 4.74 -8.08
N MET A 262 34.91 5.05 -6.83
CA MET A 262 35.64 6.00 -5.99
C MET A 262 36.68 5.32 -5.08
N THR A 263 37.06 4.07 -5.40
CA THR A 263 38.09 3.31 -4.69
C THR A 263 39.22 2.91 -5.64
N SER A 264 40.37 2.50 -5.11
CA SER A 264 41.46 1.87 -5.89
C SER A 264 41.24 0.36 -6.12
N TYR A 265 40.03 -0.14 -5.86
CA TYR A 265 39.68 -1.55 -5.89
C TYR A 265 38.53 -1.81 -6.87
N GLY A 266 38.40 -3.07 -7.27
CA GLY A 266 37.32 -3.61 -8.08
C GLY A 266 36.89 -4.99 -7.60
N GLY A 267 36.13 -5.68 -8.44
CA GLY A 267 35.43 -6.92 -8.09
C GLY A 267 34.13 -6.67 -7.31
N ALA A 268 33.36 -7.72 -7.08
CA ALA A 268 31.99 -7.63 -6.54
C ALA A 268 31.87 -6.93 -5.16
N HIS A 269 32.93 -6.95 -4.36
CA HIS A 269 32.97 -6.38 -3.00
C HIS A 269 34.10 -5.37 -2.78
N CYS A 270 34.68 -4.82 -3.85
CA CYS A 270 35.81 -3.87 -3.80
C CYS A 270 37.04 -4.39 -3.02
N ARG A 271 37.39 -5.67 -3.20
CA ARG A 271 38.52 -6.32 -2.52
C ARG A 271 39.73 -6.57 -3.42
N ILE A 272 39.55 -6.48 -4.73
CA ILE A 272 40.59 -6.79 -5.71
C ILE A 272 41.24 -5.47 -6.10
N LEU A 273 42.55 -5.32 -6.03
CA LEU A 273 43.21 -4.09 -6.49
C LEU A 273 42.90 -3.87 -7.97
N ALA A 274 42.34 -2.71 -8.30
CA ALA A 274 42.06 -2.35 -9.68
C ALA A 274 43.36 -1.89 -10.33
N VAL A 275 43.90 -2.69 -11.25
CA VAL A 275 45.08 -2.31 -12.03
C VAL A 275 44.60 -1.54 -13.24
N VAL A 276 44.83 -0.23 -13.25
CA VAL A 276 44.64 0.60 -14.45
C VAL A 276 45.93 0.54 -15.25
N THR A 277 45.95 -0.24 -16.32
CA THR A 277 47.02 -0.15 -17.32
C THR A 277 46.85 1.14 -18.10
N VAL A 278 47.81 2.07 -17.92
CA VAL A 278 47.90 3.27 -18.75
C VAL A 278 48.47 2.84 -20.10
N GLN A 279 47.69 3.01 -21.18
CA GLN A 279 48.14 2.87 -22.57
C GLN A 279 48.67 4.21 -23.09
#